data_AF-A0A2E4XI89-F1
#
_entry.id   AF-A0A2E4XI89-F1
#
_cell.length_a   1.000
_cell.length_b   1.000
_cell.length_c   1.000
_cell.angle_alpha   90.00
_cell.angle_beta   90.00
_cell.angle_gamma   90.00
#
_symmetry.space_group_name_H-M   'P 1'
#
loop_
_entity.id
_entity.type
_entity.pdbx_description
1 polymer ?
#
loop_
_entity_poly.entity_id
_entity_poly.type
_entity_poly.pdbx_seq_one_letter_code
_entity_poly.pdbx_strand_id
1 'polypeptide(L)'
;MEKDNITFTHLLANPYHYKKRTQKIISEDIDDHILNLFHKKFPNVRIEKEEYYQIIIKIEKILIETRIQKIIDQVIDQVIDEQ
;
A
#
# COMPACT_ATOMS: atom_id res chain seq x y z
N MET A 1 29.12 29.64 27.71
CA MET A 1 28.30 29.54 26.50
C MET A 1 29.08 28.76 25.46
N GLU A 2 29.11 27.42 25.54
CA GLU A 2 29.99 26.64 24.65
C GLU A 2 29.61 25.16 24.52
N LYS A 3 28.33 24.81 24.67
CA LYS A 3 27.86 23.42 24.50
C LYS A 3 27.09 23.15 23.21
N ASP A 4 26.74 24.20 22.46
CA ASP A 4 25.87 24.06 21.28
C ASP A 4 26.65 23.94 19.95
N ASN A 5 27.94 24.29 19.91
CA ASN A 5 28.75 24.27 18.69
C ASN A 5 29.29 22.88 18.32
N ILE A 6 29.44 21.97 19.28
CA ILE A 6 29.95 20.62 19.02
C ILE A 6 28.89 19.75 18.30
N THR A 7 27.61 20.13 18.40
CA THR A 7 26.47 19.37 17.84
C THR A 7 26.32 19.50 16.32
N PHE A 8 26.95 20.50 15.69
CA PHE A 8 26.79 20.73 14.24
C PHE A 8 28.03 20.36 13.41
N THR A 9 29.19 20.16 14.03
CA THR A 9 30.44 19.81 13.31
C THR A 9 30.36 18.44 12.63
N HIS A 10 29.60 17.49 13.18
CA HIS A 10 29.38 16.17 12.57
C HIS A 10 28.47 16.22 11.33
N LEU A 11 27.68 17.28 11.15
CA LEU A 11 26.90 17.50 9.93
C LEU A 11 27.78 17.97 8.77
N LEU A 12 28.87 18.68 9.07
CA LEU A 12 29.85 19.13 8.09
C LEU A 12 30.85 18.02 7.70
N ALA A 13 31.17 17.12 8.65
CA ALA A 13 32.15 16.05 8.43
C ALA A 13 31.61 14.89 7.56
N ASN A 14 30.29 14.73 7.42
CA ASN A 14 29.71 13.68 6.60
C ASN A 14 28.37 14.09 5.97
N PRO A 15 28.37 14.56 4.70
CA PRO A 15 27.14 14.93 4.00
C PRO A 15 26.19 13.75 3.74
N TYR A 16 26.63 12.50 3.94
CA TYR A 16 25.78 11.31 3.86
C TYR A 16 25.05 11.00 5.18
N HIS A 17 25.42 11.63 6.29
CA HIS A 17 24.83 11.36 7.59
C HIS A 17 23.38 11.86 7.69
N TYR A 18 23.05 12.93 6.97
CA TYR A 18 21.67 13.42 6.87
C TYR A 18 20.81 12.54 5.96
N LYS A 19 21.37 12.10 4.82
CA LYS A 19 20.66 11.30 3.81
C LYS A 19 20.11 9.98 4.37
N LYS A 20 20.86 9.31 5.26
CA LYS A 20 20.41 8.05 5.87
C LYS A 20 19.27 8.20 6.89
N ARG A 21 19.12 9.37 7.53
CA ARG A 21 18.06 9.59 8.55
C ARG A 21 16.79 10.18 7.95
N THR A 22 16.89 11.03 6.92
CA THR A 22 15.70 11.62 6.28
C THR A 22 14.97 10.68 5.33
N GLN A 23 15.60 9.58 4.89
CA GLN A 23 14.99 8.62 3.96
C GLN A 23 13.97 7.65 4.60
N LYS A 24 13.70 7.72 5.90
CA LYS A 24 12.93 6.66 6.61
C LYS A 24 11.66 7.10 7.32
N ILE A 25 11.12 8.27 7.00
CA ILE A 25 9.81 8.70 7.51
C ILE A 25 9.02 9.34 6.37
N ILE A 26 8.78 8.58 5.31
CA ILE A 26 7.52 8.72 4.60
C ILE A 26 6.66 7.67 5.30
N SER A 27 5.65 8.09 6.07
CA SER A 27 4.61 7.16 6.48
C SER A 27 4.07 6.53 5.19
N GLU A 28 4.44 5.27 4.91
CA GLU A 28 3.89 4.56 3.76
C GLU A 28 2.38 4.56 3.95
N ASP A 29 1.70 5.31 3.09
CA ASP A 29 0.26 5.26 2.99
C ASP A 29 -0.12 3.83 2.57
N ILE A 30 -1.27 3.33 3.03
CA ILE A 30 -1.74 1.99 2.69
C ILE A 30 -1.82 1.86 1.16
N ASP A 31 -2.17 2.95 0.47
CA ASP A 31 -2.21 3.00 -0.98
C ASP A 31 -0.83 2.80 -1.63
N ASP A 32 0.22 3.43 -1.10
CA ASP A 32 1.58 3.24 -1.59
C ASP A 32 2.06 1.81 -1.35
N HIS A 33 1.66 1.20 -0.22
CA HIS A 33 1.96 -0.20 0.05
C HIS A 33 1.29 -1.15 -0.96
N ILE A 34 0.01 -0.92 -1.26
CA ILE A 34 -0.73 -1.74 -2.23
C ILE A 34 -0.16 -1.56 -3.64
N LEU A 35 0.16 -0.33 -4.05
CA LEU A 35 0.80 -0.05 -5.33
C LEU A 35 2.14 -0.80 -5.46
N ASN A 36 2.96 -0.78 -4.40
CA ASN A 36 4.22 -1.53 -4.35
C ASN A 36 4.00 -3.05 -4.49
N LEU A 37 2.95 -3.60 -3.88
CA LEU A 37 2.59 -5.02 -4.03
C LEU A 37 2.19 -5.35 -5.47
N PHE A 38 1.45 -4.47 -6.15
CA PHE A 38 1.11 -4.64 -7.55
C PHE A 38 2.35 -4.67 -8.44
N HIS A 39 3.27 -3.72 -8.27
CA HIS A 39 4.51 -3.70 -9.04
C HIS A 39 5.39 -4.93 -8.78
N LYS A 40 5.42 -5.44 -7.54
CA LYS A 40 6.13 -6.69 -7.21
C LYS A 40 5.54 -7.90 -7.92
N LYS A 41 4.22 -7.97 -8.02
CA LYS A 41 3.51 -9.12 -8.60
C LYS A 41 3.43 -9.05 -10.12
N PHE A 42 3.41 -7.85 -10.68
CA PHE A 42 3.30 -7.57 -12.11
C PHE A 42 4.44 -6.63 -12.55
N PRO A 43 5.69 -7.11 -12.56
CA PRO A 43 6.87 -6.27 -12.82
C PRO A 43 6.88 -5.64 -14.21
N ASN A 44 6.18 -6.24 -15.17
CA ASN A 44 6.08 -5.74 -16.55
C ASN A 44 4.93 -4.74 -16.74
N VAL A 45 4.10 -4.53 -15.72
CA VAL A 45 2.95 -3.62 -15.78
C VAL A 45 3.31 -2.36 -15.01
N ARG A 46 3.38 -1.26 -15.75
CA ARG A 46 3.54 0.07 -15.16
C ARG A 46 2.15 0.60 -14.87
N ILE A 47 1.79 0.61 -13.58
CA ILE A 47 0.57 1.22 -13.07
C ILE A 47 0.92 2.63 -12.62
N GLU A 48 0.27 3.62 -13.22
CA GLU A 48 0.37 5.01 -12.76
C GLU A 48 -0.59 5.27 -11.59
N LYS A 49 -0.33 6.33 -10.81
CA LYS A 49 -1.11 6.61 -9.59
C LYS A 49 -2.57 6.93 -9.91
N GLU A 50 -2.80 7.52 -11.08
CA GLU A 50 -4.12 7.83 -11.64
C GLU A 50 -4.90 6.55 -12.00
N GLU A 51 -4.20 5.51 -12.46
CA GLU A 51 -4.78 4.22 -12.82
C GLU A 51 -5.07 3.36 -11.59
N TYR A 52 -4.22 3.48 -10.56
CA TYR A 52 -4.37 2.76 -9.28
C TYR A 52 -5.78 2.93 -8.71
N TYR A 53 -6.28 4.15 -8.62
CA TYR A 53 -7.61 4.41 -8.05
C TYR A 53 -8.73 3.71 -8.83
N GLN A 54 -8.64 3.70 -10.17
CA GLN A 54 -9.60 3.02 -11.02
C GLN A 54 -9.52 1.50 -10.87
N ILE A 55 -8.31 0.95 -10.70
CA ILE A 55 -8.08 -0.47 -10.47
C ILE A 55 -8.71 -0.91 -9.15
N ILE A 56 -8.49 -0.16 -8.08
CA ILE A 56 -9.05 -0.48 -6.76
C ILE A 56 -10.59 -0.49 -6.81
N ILE A 57 -11.23 0.54 -7.39
CA ILE A 57 -12.69 0.57 -7.54
C ILE A 57 -13.22 -0.65 -8.32
N LYS A 58 -12.54 -1.04 -9.40
CA LYS A 58 -12.93 -2.21 -10.18
C LYS A 58 -12.79 -3.49 -9.37
N ILE A 59 -11.72 -3.64 -8.60
CA ILE A 59 -11.51 -4.78 -7.71
C ILE A 59 -12.61 -4.85 -6.65
N GLU A 60 -12.96 -3.74 -6.01
CA GLU A 60 -14.04 -3.67 -5.03
C GLU A 60 -15.38 -4.13 -5.63
N LYS A 61 -15.71 -3.63 -6.83
CA LYS A 61 -16.94 -4.03 -7.52
C LYS A 61 -16.98 -5.53 -7.79
N ILE A 62 -15.90 -6.10 -8.31
CA ILE A 62 -15.79 -7.54 -8.59
C ILE A 62 -15.94 -8.35 -7.30
N LEU A 63 -15.33 -7.89 -6.19
CA LEU A 63 -15.44 -8.56 -4.89
C LEU A 63 -16.87 -8.55 -4.36
N ILE A 64 -17.58 -7.42 -4.49
CA ILE A 64 -19.00 -7.31 -4.09
C ILE A 64 -19.85 -8.27 -4.91
N GLU A 65 -19.73 -8.25 -6.24
CA GLU A 65 -20.50 -9.13 -7.13
C GLU A 65 -20.25 -10.61 -6.81
N THR A 66 -18.98 -10.99 -6.65
CA THR A 66 -18.61 -12.37 -6.29
C THR A 66 -19.14 -12.77 -4.92
N ARG A 67 -19.15 -11.84 -3.96
CA ARG A 67 -19.66 -12.10 -2.61
C ARG A 67 -21.16 -12.29 -2.60
N ILE A 68 -21.89 -11.47 -3.35
CA ILE A 68 -23.34 -11.61 -3.53
C ILE A 68 -23.65 -12.98 -4.12
N GLN A 69 -22.95 -13.37 -5.19
CA GLN A 69 -23.17 -14.67 -5.81
C GLN A 69 -22.95 -15.82 -4.83
N LYS A 70 -21.85 -15.78 -4.07
CA LYS A 70 -21.59 -16.80 -3.03
C LYS A 70 -22.67 -16.87 -1.96
N ILE A 71 -23.24 -15.74 -1.56
CA ILE A 71 -24.33 -15.71 -0.58
C ILE A 71 -25.58 -16.35 -1.17
N ILE A 72 -25.91 -16.03 -2.43
CA ILE A 72 -27.03 -16.63 -3.15
C ILE A 72 -26.84 -18.15 -3.22
N ASP A 73 -25.68 -18.61 -3.66
CA ASP A 73 -25.37 -20.04 -3.78
C ASP A 73 -25.50 -20.75 -2.41
N GLN A 74 -24.96 -20.15 -1.34
CA GLN A 74 -25.08 -20.68 0.02
C GLN A 74 -26.53 -20.77 0.51
N VAL A 75 -27.36 -19.78 0.19
CA VAL A 75 -28.78 -19.79 0.56
C VAL A 75 -29.53 -20.87 -0.22
N ILE A 76 -29.23 -21.04 -1.51
CA ILE A 76 -29.82 -22.10 -2.33
C ILE A 76 -29.45 -23.47 -1.77
N ASP A 77 -28.18 -23.71 -1.47
CA ASP A 77 -27.70 -24.98 -0.90
C ASP A 77 -28.40 -25.29 0.43
N GLN A 78 -28.53 -24.29 1.31
CA GLN A 78 -29.26 -24.44 2.58
C GLN A 78 -30.74 -24.79 2.38
N VAL A 79 -31.42 -24.16 1.42
CA VAL A 79 -32.82 -24.45 1.13
C VAL A 79 -32.99 -25.86 0.56
N ILE A 80 -32.05 -26.33 -0.26
CA ILE A 80 -32.09 -27.68 -0.82
C ILE A 80 -31.81 -28.73 0.26
N ASP A 81 -30.83 -28.48 1.13
CA ASP A 81 -30.46 -29.41 2.22
C ASP A 81 -31.49 -29.45 3.37
N GLU A 82 -32.34 -28.41 3.52
CA GLU A 82 -33.44 -28.37 4.49
C GLU A 82 -34.74 -29.05 4.00
N GLN A 83 -34.82 -29.51 2.74
CA GLN A 83 -35.95 -30.28 2.18
C GLN A 83 -35.75 -31.80 2.24
#